data_AF-A0A1E4FW31-F1
#
_entry.id   AF-A0A1E4FW31-F1
#
_cell.length_a   1.000
_cell.length_b   1.000
_cell.length_c   1.000
_cell.angle_alpha   90.00
_cell.angle_beta   90.00
_cell.angle_gamma   90.00
#
_symmetry.space_group_name_H-M   'P 1'
#
loop_
_entity.id
_entity.type
_entity.pdbx_description
1 polymer ?
#
loop_
_entity_poly.entity_id
_entity_poly.type
_entity_poly.pdbx_seq_one_letter_code
_entity_poly.pdbx_strand_id
1 'polypeptide(L)'
;MPKLDFLDFSEKFTRFASGVRTNRTTCDTRFAQVVHDRLADALDRLAGYCREGHQAETMLRTEADPAAREALEETINFCMGDLETSGGGFYPWHLLDRIDPEMDWGGYIDPSAEM
;
A
#
# COMPACT_ATOMS: atom_id res chain seq x y z
N MET A 1 6.48 -22.19 -1.09
CA MET A 1 6.12 -20.94 -1.78
C MET A 1 7.40 -20.29 -2.30
N PRO A 2 7.42 -19.72 -3.51
CA PRO A 2 8.55 -18.91 -3.93
C PRO A 2 8.75 -17.76 -2.93
N LYS A 3 10.01 -17.49 -2.58
CA LYS A 3 10.37 -16.41 -1.66
C LYS A 3 9.92 -15.08 -2.27
N LEU A 4 9.26 -14.24 -1.48
CA LEU A 4 8.81 -12.92 -1.91
C LEU A 4 10.03 -12.03 -2.20
N ASP A 5 10.08 -11.44 -3.39
CA ASP A 5 11.16 -10.52 -3.79
C ASP A 5 10.76 -9.08 -3.49
N PHE A 6 11.17 -8.60 -2.31
CA PHE A 6 10.86 -7.24 -1.87
C PHE A 6 11.32 -6.16 -2.87
N LEU A 7 12.44 -6.35 -3.56
CA LEU A 7 12.95 -5.32 -4.47
C LEU A 7 12.06 -5.21 -5.71
N ASP A 8 11.71 -6.35 -6.31
CA ASP A 8 10.78 -6.43 -7.44
C ASP A 8 9.39 -5.85 -7.09
N PHE A 9 8.85 -6.21 -5.92
CA PHE A 9 7.59 -5.64 -5.46
C PHE A 9 7.66 -4.13 -5.21
N SER A 10 8.75 -3.63 -4.61
CA SER A 10 8.94 -2.19 -4.41
C SER A 10 8.93 -1.42 -5.73
N GLU A 11 9.64 -1.94 -6.75
CA GLU A 11 9.65 -1.35 -8.10
C GLU A 11 8.25 -1.36 -8.73
N LYS A 12 7.54 -2.49 -8.65
CA LYS A 12 6.17 -2.62 -9.17
C LYS A 12 5.21 -1.62 -8.53
N PHE A 13 5.19 -1.51 -7.20
CA PHE A 13 4.32 -0.58 -6.50
C PHE A 13 4.67 0.88 -6.83
N THR A 14 5.96 1.23 -6.88
CA THR A 14 6.42 2.59 -7.23
C THR A 14 6.02 2.97 -8.66
N ARG A 15 6.18 2.04 -9.60
CA ARG A 15 5.78 2.24 -10.99
C ARG A 15 4.27 2.40 -11.10
N PHE A 16 3.49 1.59 -10.38
CA PHE A 16 2.05 1.71 -10.40
C PHE A 16 1.58 3.04 -9.77
N ALA A 17 2.14 3.44 -8.63
CA ALA A 17 1.84 4.72 -7.99
C ALA A 17 2.10 5.90 -8.94
N SER A 18 3.19 5.84 -9.70
CA SER A 18 3.51 6.83 -10.74
C SER A 18 2.47 6.87 -11.86
N GLY A 19 1.99 5.70 -12.30
CA GLY A 19 0.89 5.59 -13.26
C GLY A 19 -0.43 6.18 -12.73
N VAL A 20 -0.78 5.86 -11.49
CA VAL A 20 -1.96 6.40 -10.79
C VAL A 20 -1.89 7.93 -10.70
N ARG A 21 -0.74 8.48 -10.31
CA ARG A 21 -0.50 9.94 -10.26
C ARG A 21 -0.60 10.60 -11.63
N THR A 22 -0.16 9.92 -12.69
CA THR A 22 -0.30 10.43 -14.05
C THR A 22 -1.77 10.48 -14.45
N ASN A 23 -2.52 9.40 -14.24
CA ASN A 23 -3.96 9.33 -14.53
C ASN A 23 -4.76 10.36 -13.71
N ARG A 24 -4.34 10.63 -12.48
CA ARG A 24 -4.93 11.65 -11.61
C ARG A 24 -4.94 13.05 -12.24
N THR A 25 -3.98 13.37 -13.12
CA THR A 25 -3.93 14.68 -13.81
C THR A 25 -4.98 14.85 -14.90
N THR A 26 -5.54 13.74 -15.41
CA THR A 26 -6.58 13.74 -16.44
C THR A 26 -7.99 13.51 -15.85
N CYS A 27 -8.14 13.50 -14.53
CA CYS A 27 -9.43 13.32 -13.87
C CYS A 27 -10.20 14.64 -13.78
N ASP A 28 -11.40 14.65 -14.35
CA ASP A 28 -12.27 15.84 -14.40
C ASP A 28 -13.11 16.03 -13.12
N THR A 29 -13.23 14.98 -12.29
CA THR A 29 -14.03 15.04 -11.05
C THR A 29 -13.14 15.02 -9.81
N ARG A 30 -13.56 15.78 -8.78
CA ARG A 30 -12.88 15.79 -7.48
C ARG A 30 -12.88 14.40 -6.82
N PHE A 31 -13.96 13.65 -7.00
CA PHE A 31 -14.08 12.29 -6.52
C PHE A 31 -12.99 11.38 -7.10
N ALA A 32 -12.86 11.35 -8.43
CA ALA A 32 -11.84 10.54 -9.10
C ALA A 32 -10.42 10.94 -8.67
N GLN A 33 -10.14 12.23 -8.52
CA GLN A 33 -8.84 12.71 -8.02
C GLN A 33 -8.54 12.18 -6.61
N VAL A 34 -9.51 12.24 -5.68
CA VAL A 34 -9.34 11.73 -4.30
C VAL A 34 -9.09 10.22 -4.29
N VAL A 35 -9.80 9.46 -5.12
CA VAL A 35 -9.57 8.01 -5.25
C VAL A 35 -8.14 7.72 -5.71
N HIS A 36 -7.65 8.43 -6.73
CA HIS A 36 -6.29 8.26 -7.22
C HIS A 36 -5.24 8.70 -6.19
N ASP A 37 -5.45 9.83 -5.51
CA ASP A 37 -4.55 10.31 -4.45
C ASP A 37 -4.41 9.24 -3.35
N ARG A 38 -5.55 8.70 -2.86
CA ARG A 38 -5.55 7.63 -1.84
C ARG A 38 -4.90 6.33 -2.32
N LEU A 39 -5.15 5.94 -3.57
CA LEU A 39 -4.54 4.74 -4.15
C LEU A 39 -3.01 4.91 -4.29
N ALA A 40 -2.55 6.08 -4.72
CA ALA A 40 -1.12 6.36 -4.82
C ALA A 40 -0.44 6.31 -3.44
N ASP A 41 -1.08 6.88 -2.41
CA ASP A 41 -0.56 6.81 -1.03
C ASP A 41 -0.49 5.38 -0.50
N ALA A 42 -1.49 4.55 -0.78
CA ALA A 42 -1.48 3.13 -0.41
C ALA A 42 -0.32 2.37 -1.10
N LEU A 43 -0.13 2.60 -2.40
CA LEU A 43 0.97 1.98 -3.16
C LEU A 43 2.34 2.43 -2.65
N ASP A 44 2.50 3.70 -2.27
CA ASP A 44 3.75 4.19 -1.68
C ASP A 44 4.05 3.55 -0.32
N ARG A 45 3.02 3.32 0.52
CA ARG A 45 3.17 2.58 1.79
C ARG A 45 3.62 1.15 1.56
N LEU A 46 2.98 0.44 0.64
CA LEU A 46 3.37 -0.93 0.26
C LEU A 46 4.81 -0.98 -0.26
N ALA A 47 5.20 -0.02 -1.11
CA ALA A 47 6.58 0.12 -1.56
C ALA A 47 7.56 0.39 -0.40
N GLY A 48 7.10 1.12 0.63
CA GLY A 48 7.82 1.37 1.88
C GLY A 48 8.11 0.08 2.65
N TYR A 49 7.09 -0.73 2.92
CA TYR A 49 7.26 -2.03 3.57
C TYR A 49 8.19 -2.95 2.80
N CYS A 50 8.14 -2.91 1.46
CA CYS A 50 9.08 -3.65 0.65
C CYS A 50 10.54 -3.17 0.86
N ARG A 51 10.79 -1.86 0.90
CA ARG A 51 12.15 -1.34 1.14
C ARG A 51 12.66 -1.72 2.53
N GLU A 52 11.80 -1.64 3.54
CA GLU A 52 12.12 -2.01 4.92
C GLU A 52 12.44 -3.51 5.02
N GLY A 53 11.58 -4.37 4.46
CA GLY A 53 11.82 -5.81 4.39
C GLY A 53 13.13 -6.15 3.67
N HIS A 54 13.41 -5.51 2.54
CA HIS A 54 14.68 -5.70 1.82
C HIS A 54 15.91 -5.26 2.62
N GLN A 55 15.81 -4.14 3.34
CA GLN A 55 16.88 -3.66 4.21
C GLN A 55 17.12 -4.66 5.35
N ALA A 56 16.06 -5.14 6.00
CA ALA A 56 16.15 -6.14 7.06
C ALA A 56 16.79 -7.45 6.54
N GLU A 57 16.39 -7.93 5.36
CA GLU A 57 17.02 -9.09 4.71
C GLU A 57 18.51 -8.89 4.43
N THR A 58 18.90 -7.68 4.04
CA THR A 58 20.30 -7.34 3.76
C THR A 58 21.13 -7.34 5.04
N MET A 59 20.61 -6.75 6.12
CA MET A 59 21.27 -6.72 7.43
C MET A 59 21.41 -8.12 8.04
N LEU A 60 20.37 -8.96 7.91
CA LEU A 60 20.35 -10.32 8.46
C LEU A 60 21.45 -11.23 7.90
N ARG A 61 21.96 -10.94 6.69
CA ARG A 61 23.06 -11.69 6.06
C ARG A 61 24.39 -11.56 6.80
N THR A 62 24.59 -10.44 7.48
CA THR A 62 25.85 -10.13 8.17
C THR A 62 25.71 -10.07 9.69
N GLU A 63 24.49 -10.08 10.21
CA GLU A 63 24.23 -10.01 11.65
C GLU A 63 24.60 -11.32 12.37
N ALA A 64 25.38 -11.18 13.43
CA ALA A 64 25.91 -12.28 14.23
C ALA A 64 25.27 -12.37 15.62
N ASP A 65 24.74 -11.25 16.14
CA ASP A 65 24.07 -11.22 17.42
C ASP A 65 22.70 -11.92 17.34
N PRO A 66 22.44 -12.99 18.13
CA PRO A 66 21.20 -13.74 18.05
C PRO A 66 19.94 -12.90 18.30
N ALA A 67 19.99 -11.94 19.22
CA ALA A 67 18.83 -11.09 19.54
C ALA A 67 18.53 -10.11 18.40
N ALA A 68 19.55 -9.48 17.82
CA ALA A 68 19.39 -8.63 16.64
C ALA A 68 18.89 -9.41 15.42
N ARG A 69 19.33 -10.67 15.23
CA ARG A 69 18.82 -11.54 14.17
C ARG A 69 17.32 -11.81 14.33
N GLU A 70 16.87 -12.16 15.53
CA GLU A 70 15.46 -12.41 15.83
C GLU A 70 14.61 -11.16 15.52
N ALA A 71 15.05 -9.98 15.95
CA ALA A 71 14.34 -8.72 15.66
C ALA A 71 14.25 -8.41 14.15
N LEU A 72 15.30 -8.70 13.38
CA LEU A 72 15.29 -8.55 11.92
C LEU A 72 14.32 -9.54 11.26
N GLU A 73 14.27 -10.79 11.73
CA GLU A 73 13.32 -11.80 11.25
C GLU A 73 11.87 -11.41 11.58
N GLU A 74 11.60 -10.88 12.77
CA GLU A 74 10.29 -10.30 13.13
C GLU A 74 9.90 -9.14 12.23
N THR A 75 10.84 -8.25 11.91
CA THR A 75 10.60 -7.12 10.99
C THR A 75 10.24 -7.60 9.59
N ILE A 76 10.95 -8.62 9.09
CA ILE A 76 10.64 -9.24 7.78
C ILE A 76 9.23 -9.84 7.81
N ASN A 77 8.88 -10.58 8.87
CA ASN A 77 7.55 -11.18 9.03
C ASN A 77 6.45 -10.11 9.11
N PHE A 78 6.70 -9.00 9.82
CA PHE A 78 5.79 -7.88 9.89
C PHE A 78 5.58 -7.24 8.51
N CYS A 79 6.66 -6.97 7.78
CA CYS A 79 6.58 -6.43 6.42
C CYS A 79 5.81 -7.38 5.47
N MET A 80 6.01 -8.70 5.59
CA MET A 80 5.24 -9.68 4.83
C MET A 80 3.76 -9.65 5.21
N GLY A 81 3.45 -9.62 6.51
CA GLY A 81 2.07 -9.51 7.00
C GLY A 81 1.38 -8.25 6.51
N ASP A 82 2.09 -7.12 6.48
CA ASP A 82 1.58 -5.86 5.94
C ASP A 82 1.39 -5.92 4.42
N LEU A 83 2.21 -6.67 3.66
CA LEU A 83 1.96 -6.88 2.24
C LEU A 83 0.76 -7.79 1.98
N GLU A 84 0.58 -8.84 2.78
CA GLU A 84 -0.55 -9.78 2.66
C GLU A 84 -1.88 -9.16 3.08
N THR A 85 -1.86 -8.31 4.11
CA THR A 85 -3.06 -7.64 4.66
C THR A 85 -3.22 -6.20 4.18
N SER A 86 -2.28 -5.71 3.35
CA SER A 86 -2.18 -4.32 2.91
C SER A 86 -2.09 -3.29 4.05
N GLY A 87 -1.30 -3.59 5.08
CA GLY A 87 -1.07 -2.70 6.23
C GLY A 87 -2.09 -2.87 7.35
N GLY A 88 -2.43 -4.11 7.73
CA GLY A 88 -3.27 -4.39 8.90
C GLY A 88 -4.77 -4.13 8.73
N GLY A 89 -5.30 -4.26 7.51
CA GLY A 89 -6.74 -4.13 7.25
C GLY A 89 -7.21 -2.72 6.86
N PHE A 90 -6.29 -1.77 6.70
CA PHE A 90 -6.58 -0.43 6.17
C PHE A 90 -6.63 -0.41 4.64
N TYR A 91 -7.39 -1.32 4.02
CA TYR A 91 -7.69 -1.20 2.58
C TYR A 91 -8.96 -0.37 2.38
N PRO A 92 -8.92 0.72 1.57
CA PRO A 92 -10.09 1.52 1.24
C PRO A 92 -11.08 0.84 0.27
N TRP A 93 -11.09 -0.49 0.10
CA TRP A 93 -12.05 -1.15 -0.81
C TRP A 93 -13.50 -0.84 -0.44
N HIS A 94 -13.80 -0.64 0.85
CA HIS A 94 -15.12 -0.16 1.31
C HIS A 94 -15.52 1.22 0.74
N LEU A 95 -14.56 2.04 0.30
CA LEU A 95 -14.83 3.28 -0.42
C LEU A 95 -15.16 3.05 -1.89
N LEU A 96 -14.74 1.91 -2.46
CA LEU A 96 -15.05 1.47 -3.82
C LEU A 96 -16.37 0.68 -3.86
N ASP A 97 -16.71 -0.04 -2.78
CA ASP A 97 -18.00 -0.71 -2.60
C ASP A 97 -19.19 0.27 -2.45
N ARG A 98 -18.89 1.55 -2.15
CA ARG A 98 -19.86 2.64 -2.01
C ARG A 98 -19.88 3.58 -3.22
N ILE A 99 -19.15 3.26 -4.31
CA ILE A 99 -19.29 3.96 -5.58
C ILE A 99 -20.57 3.48 -6.22
N ASP A 100 -21.60 4.31 -6.14
CA ASP A 100 -22.81 4.13 -6.93
C ASP A 100 -22.44 4.21 -8.44
N PRO A 101 -22.66 3.15 -9.23
CA PRO A 101 -22.35 3.14 -10.65
C PRO A 101 -23.19 4.14 -11.47
N GLU A 102 -24.20 4.80 -10.89
CA GLU A 102 -25.05 5.81 -11.54
C GLU A 102 -24.72 7.28 -11.14
N MET A 103 -23.53 7.58 -10.60
CA MET A 103 -23.22 8.94 -10.10
C MET A 103 -23.13 10.05 -11.18
N ASP A 104 -24.27 10.69 -11.45
CA ASP A 104 -24.35 11.95 -12.21
C ASP A 104 -24.28 13.22 -11.32
N TRP A 105 -24.38 13.17 -9.99
CA TRP A 105 -24.32 14.39 -9.16
C TRP A 105 -23.70 14.17 -7.77
N GLY A 106 -22.55 14.80 -7.51
CA GLY A 106 -22.18 15.31 -6.18
C GLY A 106 -21.69 14.32 -5.13
N GLY A 107 -20.36 14.11 -5.10
CA GLY A 107 -19.55 14.06 -3.88
C GLY A 107 -19.91 13.02 -2.79
N TYR A 108 -19.03 12.02 -2.64
CA TYR A 108 -18.74 11.28 -1.40
C TYR A 108 -19.61 11.67 -0.18
N ILE A 109 -20.51 10.77 0.23
CA ILE A 109 -21.22 10.86 1.51
C ILE A 109 -20.41 10.08 2.56
N ASP A 110 -20.05 10.77 3.63
CA ASP A 110 -19.35 10.20 4.79
C ASP A 110 -20.26 9.19 5.51
N PRO A 111 -19.82 7.93 5.75
CA PRO A 111 -20.61 6.93 6.48
C PRO A 111 -20.99 7.34 7.92
N SER A 112 -20.30 8.32 8.53
CA SER A 112 -20.70 8.83 9.84
C SER A 112 -21.87 9.82 9.78
N ALA A 113 -22.35 10.21 8.60
CA ALA A 113 -23.51 11.09 8.44
C ALA A 113 -24.85 10.33 8.54
N GLU A 114 -24.82 8.99 8.58
CA GLU A 114 -26.01 8.14 8.73
C GLU A 114 -26.25 7.62 10.17
N MET A 115 -25.46 8.08 11.16
CA MET A 115 -25.68 7.77 12.58
C MET A 115 -26.33 8.93 13.34
#